data_AF-A0A374UXY5-F1
#
_entry.id   AF-A0A374UXY5-F1
#
_cell.length_a   1.000
_cell.length_b   1.000
_cell.length_c   1.000
_cell.angle_alpha   90.00
_cell.angle_beta   90.00
_cell.angle_gamma   90.00
#
_symmetry.space_group_name_H-M   'P 1'
#
loop_
_entity.id
_entity.type
_entity.pdbx_description
1 polymer ?
#
loop_
_entity_poly.entity_id
_entity_poly.type
_entity_poly.pdbx_seq_one_letter_code
_entity_poly.pdbx_strand_id
1 'polypeptide(L)'
;MANNDFHDGIDVCVGNWGYYSEGELRDTWMHLPMDPDEIEPWLRDHGLVDEDHEETYISDYDGLPFRCPQVFNEYARLDKLNVLAMQLILLPEGDLAHIQAAIDYGEPLSRLDELMNLVAQADELPVYDYVYDDMYVEDQWHKTCLERSTPQENYAYTALDGDSEFWDLMNRGDGELLSCFDFNSYGDIAVRNGYVELCETCYVNKRGDWPPLDEYPFEEIADETLAEWRGARGKDAAEKPAAPSEIAYAASAIAALSADDGAGGTERREAVGRAAAMMFRDIN
;
A
#
# COMPACT_ATOMS: atom_id res chain seq x y z
N MET A 1 -12.47 7.73 6.51
CA MET A 1 -11.59 8.21 7.61
C MET A 1 -10.20 8.14 7.06
N ALA A 2 -9.40 9.21 7.14
CA ALA A 2 -8.10 9.28 6.48
C ALA A 2 -7.27 8.02 6.79
N ASN A 3 -6.86 7.30 5.75
CA ASN A 3 -5.65 6.50 5.81
C ASN A 3 -4.56 7.52 6.11
N ASN A 4 -3.91 7.40 7.27
CA ASN A 4 -2.63 8.07 7.42
C ASN A 4 -1.72 7.39 6.40
N ASP A 5 -1.22 8.18 5.46
CA ASP A 5 -0.16 7.74 4.58
C ASP A 5 1.12 7.66 5.44
N PHE A 6 1.69 6.47 5.55
CA PHE A 6 2.91 6.22 6.33
C PHE A 6 4.15 6.16 5.45
N HIS A 7 4.04 6.49 4.16
CA HIS A 7 5.18 6.69 3.26
C HIS A 7 5.99 7.96 3.60
N ASP A 8 5.49 8.82 4.49
CA ASP A 8 6.23 9.95 5.05
C ASP A 8 6.92 9.63 6.39
N GLY A 9 6.76 8.40 6.91
CA GLY A 9 7.33 7.98 8.19
C GLY A 9 6.31 7.90 9.33
N ILE A 10 6.83 7.76 10.55
CA ILE A 10 6.03 7.67 11.80
C ILE A 10 6.59 8.60 12.85
N ASP A 11 5.70 9.27 13.61
CA ASP A 11 6.09 10.11 14.73
C ASP A 11 5.81 9.40 16.05
N VAL A 12 6.83 9.34 16.91
CA VAL A 12 6.76 8.67 18.22
C VAL A 12 7.26 9.60 19.31
N CYS A 13 6.62 9.59 20.46
CA CYS A 13 7.10 10.30 21.64
C CYS A 13 8.00 9.38 22.44
N VAL A 14 9.27 9.78 22.62
CA VAL A 14 10.28 8.99 23.32
C VAL A 14 10.53 9.62 24.68
N GLY A 15 10.43 8.81 25.74
CA GLY A 15 10.77 9.18 27.11
C GLY A 15 11.93 8.36 27.68
N ASN A 16 12.32 8.65 28.93
CA ASN A 16 13.37 7.92 29.66
C ASN A 16 12.88 7.40 31.03
N TRP A 17 13.08 6.11 31.29
CA TRP A 17 12.61 5.44 32.50
C TRP A 17 13.30 5.91 33.78
N GLY A 18 14.59 6.22 33.70
CA GLY A 18 15.36 6.69 34.85
C GLY A 18 14.86 8.05 35.33
N TYR A 19 14.74 9.02 34.41
CA TYR A 19 14.17 10.34 34.73
C TYR A 19 12.74 10.23 35.28
N TYR A 20 11.91 9.41 34.65
CA TYR A 20 10.54 9.17 35.11
C TYR A 20 10.51 8.60 36.54
N SER A 21 11.40 7.66 36.85
CA SER A 21 11.53 7.05 38.18
C SER A 21 11.99 8.05 39.26
N GLU A 22 12.72 9.09 38.86
CA GLU A 22 13.14 10.20 39.72
C GLU A 22 12.06 11.30 39.86
N GLY A 23 10.92 11.14 39.19
CA GLY A 23 9.81 12.08 39.22
C GLY A 23 9.95 13.24 38.23
N GLU A 24 10.86 13.14 37.26
CA GLU A 24 11.04 14.09 36.17
C GLU A 24 10.54 13.49 34.85
N LEU A 25 9.43 14.00 34.32
CA LEU A 25 8.94 13.59 33.00
C LEU A 25 9.76 14.30 31.92
N ARG A 26 10.62 13.54 31.24
CA ARG A 26 11.33 13.98 30.03
C ARG A 26 10.91 13.11 28.86
N ASP A 27 10.12 13.68 27.98
CA ASP A 27 9.74 13.09 26.71
C ASP A 27 9.81 14.10 25.56
N THR A 28 10.01 13.59 24.35
CA THR A 28 10.06 14.43 23.16
C THR A 28 9.67 13.64 21.91
N TRP A 29 9.06 14.35 20.96
CA TRP A 29 8.63 13.76 19.69
C TRP A 29 9.82 13.57 18.76
N MET A 30 9.96 12.35 18.25
CA MET A 30 10.95 11.93 17.25
C MET A 30 10.22 11.48 15.99
N HIS A 31 10.67 12.01 14.84
CA HIS A 31 10.23 11.57 13.53
C HIS A 31 11.12 10.44 13.02
N LEU A 32 10.52 9.33 12.60
CA LEU A 32 11.19 8.14 12.06
C LEU A 32 10.78 7.95 10.58
N PRO A 33 11.66 7.40 9.73
CA PRO A 33 12.96 6.84 10.09
C PRO A 33 14.06 7.89 10.23
N MET A 34 15.05 7.55 11.05
CA MET A 34 16.31 8.25 11.25
C MET A 34 17.46 7.28 10.98
N ASP A 35 18.60 7.79 10.51
CA ASP A 35 19.78 6.94 10.38
C ASP A 35 20.15 6.40 11.79
N PRO A 36 20.35 5.07 11.97
CA PRO A 36 20.62 4.51 13.29
C PRO A 36 21.83 5.14 14.00
N ASP A 37 22.82 5.60 13.23
CA ASP A 37 24.01 6.26 13.76
C ASP A 37 23.70 7.68 14.32
N GLU A 38 22.53 8.25 13.98
CA GLU A 38 22.07 9.57 14.41
C GLU A 38 21.10 9.52 15.62
N ILE A 39 20.50 8.36 15.92
CA ILE A 39 19.49 8.23 16.98
C ILE A 39 20.06 8.55 18.37
N GLU A 40 21.15 7.92 18.77
CA GLU A 40 21.75 8.16 20.10
C GLU A 40 22.23 9.62 20.27
N PRO A 41 22.97 10.22 19.31
CA PRO A 41 23.28 11.64 19.36
C PRO A 41 22.05 12.53 19.51
N TRP A 42 20.97 12.23 18.77
CA TRP A 42 19.73 12.98 18.85
C TRP A 42 19.11 12.88 20.24
N LEU A 43 19.05 11.68 20.84
CA LEU A 43 18.51 11.48 22.19
C LEU A 43 19.32 12.25 23.24
N ARG A 44 20.66 12.29 23.12
CA ARG A 44 21.53 13.07 24.02
C ARG A 44 21.29 14.57 23.88
N ASP A 45 21.22 15.07 22.65
CA ASP A 45 21.01 16.49 22.36
C ASP A 45 19.65 17.00 22.87
N HIS A 46 18.65 16.13 22.94
CA HIS A 46 17.32 16.42 23.50
C HIS A 46 17.22 16.16 25.01
N GLY A 47 18.33 15.80 25.68
CA GLY A 47 18.38 15.60 27.13
C GLY A 47 17.59 14.38 27.62
N LEU A 48 17.34 13.42 26.74
CA LEU A 48 16.65 12.16 27.05
C LEU A 48 17.62 11.08 27.56
N VAL A 49 18.88 11.08 27.11
CA VAL A 49 19.89 10.11 27.58
C VAL A 49 21.19 10.78 27.99
N ASP A 50 21.84 10.24 29.02
CA ASP A 50 23.15 10.67 29.52
C ASP A 50 23.96 9.47 30.07
N GLU A 51 24.98 9.70 30.90
CA GLU A 51 25.81 8.63 31.48
C GLU A 51 25.07 7.80 32.55
N ASP A 52 24.05 8.37 33.20
CA ASP A 52 23.30 7.75 34.29
C ASP A 52 21.90 7.27 33.82
N HIS A 53 21.42 7.73 32.66
CA HIS A 53 20.07 7.50 32.14
C HIS A 53 20.08 7.01 30.69
N GLU A 54 20.24 5.71 30.45
CA GLU A 54 20.28 5.13 29.10
C GLU A 54 18.96 4.49 28.64
N GLU A 55 18.04 4.17 29.57
CA GLU A 55 16.84 3.39 29.28
C GLU A 55 15.67 4.24 28.77
N THR A 56 15.39 4.16 27.46
CA THR A 56 14.26 4.86 26.81
C THR A 56 12.99 4.01 26.72
N TYR A 57 11.84 4.66 26.56
CA TYR A 57 10.55 4.03 26.25
C TYR A 57 9.72 4.88 25.29
N ILE A 58 8.68 4.28 24.70
CA ILE A 58 7.72 5.01 23.87
C ILE A 58 6.54 5.45 24.73
N SER A 59 6.37 6.75 24.91
CA SER A 59 5.29 7.32 25.72
C SER A 59 4.00 7.53 24.92
N ASP A 60 4.09 7.81 23.62
CA ASP A 60 2.94 8.04 22.75
C ASP A 60 3.29 7.87 21.25
N TYR A 61 2.26 7.84 20.39
CA TYR A 61 2.36 7.74 18.93
C TYR A 61 1.45 8.78 18.26
N ASP A 62 1.92 9.46 17.20
CA ASP A 62 1.05 10.33 16.39
C ASP A 62 0.30 9.49 15.35
N GLY A 63 -0.77 8.85 15.82
CA GLY A 63 -1.50 7.85 15.05
C GLY A 63 -0.82 6.48 15.07
N LEU A 64 -1.60 5.44 14.82
CA LEU A 64 -1.13 4.06 14.82
C LEU A 64 -1.09 3.52 13.40
N PRO A 65 0.07 3.08 12.89
CA PRO A 65 0.14 2.33 11.65
C PRO A 65 -0.86 1.17 11.67
N PHE A 66 -1.60 1.06 10.58
CA PHE A 66 -2.61 0.02 10.34
C PHE A 66 -3.70 -0.15 11.41
N ARG A 67 -3.81 0.81 12.36
CA ARG A 67 -4.71 0.73 13.52
C ARG A 67 -4.52 -0.54 14.35
N CYS A 68 -3.27 -0.96 14.57
CA CYS A 68 -2.90 -2.17 15.35
C CYS A 68 -2.39 -1.85 16.77
N PRO A 69 -3.24 -1.43 17.73
CA PRO A 69 -2.80 -1.06 19.08
C PRO A 69 -2.18 -2.22 19.89
N GLN A 70 -2.36 -3.47 19.44
CA GLN A 70 -1.75 -4.64 20.04
C GLN A 70 -0.24 -4.69 19.77
N VAL A 71 0.18 -4.21 18.59
CA VAL A 71 1.58 -4.15 18.15
C VAL A 71 2.27 -2.92 18.71
N PHE A 72 1.59 -1.77 18.69
CA PHE A 72 2.12 -0.47 19.13
C PHE A 72 1.77 -0.19 20.59
N ASN A 73 2.68 -0.57 21.49
CA ASN A 73 2.55 -0.36 22.94
C ASN A 73 3.80 0.33 23.53
N GLU A 74 3.78 0.62 24.83
CA GLU A 74 4.87 1.33 25.54
C GLU A 74 6.21 0.56 25.57
N TYR A 75 6.17 -0.76 25.33
CA TYR A 75 7.35 -1.64 25.29
C TYR A 75 7.90 -1.84 23.87
N ALA A 76 7.32 -1.18 22.86
CA ALA A 76 7.89 -1.21 21.53
C ALA A 76 9.31 -0.62 21.56
N ARG A 77 10.23 -1.29 20.88
CA ARG A 77 11.62 -0.83 20.84
C ARG A 77 11.79 0.22 19.75
N LEU A 78 12.48 1.30 20.10
CA LEU A 78 12.72 2.43 19.19
C LEU A 78 13.47 2.01 17.92
N ASP A 79 14.44 1.10 18.02
CA ASP A 79 15.19 0.60 16.87
C ASP A 79 14.32 -0.20 15.90
N LYS A 80 13.40 -1.02 16.41
CA LYS A 80 12.44 -1.75 15.58
C LYS A 80 11.43 -0.83 14.92
N LEU A 81 10.94 0.19 15.65
CA LEU A 81 10.04 1.20 15.08
C LEU A 81 10.75 1.97 13.96
N ASN A 82 12.03 2.29 14.14
CA ASN A 82 12.84 2.94 13.13
C ASN A 82 12.97 2.09 11.85
N VAL A 83 13.26 0.79 11.99
CA VAL A 83 13.33 -0.13 10.84
C VAL A 83 11.95 -0.27 10.18
N LEU A 84 10.87 -0.43 10.94
CA LEU A 84 9.52 -0.49 10.37
C LEU A 84 9.23 0.77 9.56
N ALA A 85 9.55 1.95 10.09
CA ALA A 85 9.37 3.21 9.36
C ALA A 85 10.15 3.23 8.04
N MET A 86 11.38 2.68 8.00
CA MET A 86 12.12 2.52 6.75
C MET A 86 11.40 1.57 5.78
N GLN A 87 10.90 0.43 6.26
CA GLN A 87 10.16 -0.52 5.42
C GLN A 87 8.93 0.15 4.80
N LEU A 88 8.13 0.88 5.60
CA LEU A 88 6.91 1.53 5.13
C LEU A 88 7.18 2.60 4.06
N ILE A 89 8.28 3.33 4.17
CA ILE A 89 8.71 4.31 3.15
C ILE A 89 9.16 3.62 1.87
N LEU A 90 9.83 2.46 1.98
CA LEU A 90 10.33 1.71 0.82
C LEU A 90 9.23 0.93 0.09
N LEU A 91 8.08 0.68 0.73
CA LEU A 91 6.96 0.00 0.09
C LEU A 91 6.52 0.74 -1.18
N PRO A 92 6.29 0.01 -2.29
CA PRO A 92 5.62 0.55 -3.46
C PRO A 92 4.26 1.20 -3.14
N GLU A 93 3.88 2.18 -3.97
CA GLU A 93 2.56 2.78 -3.91
C GLU A 93 1.49 1.70 -4.15
N GLY A 94 0.55 1.56 -3.21
CA GLY A 94 -0.50 0.52 -3.24
C GLY A 94 -0.29 -0.61 -2.24
N ASP A 95 0.95 -0.95 -1.90
CA ASP A 95 1.27 -2.09 -1.01
C ASP A 95 0.80 -1.83 0.43
N LEU A 96 0.68 -0.58 0.88
CA LEU A 96 0.06 -0.26 2.17
C LEU A 96 -1.37 -0.80 2.28
N ALA A 97 -2.15 -0.78 1.19
CA ALA A 97 -3.49 -1.34 1.18
C ALA A 97 -3.45 -2.87 1.28
N HIS A 98 -2.42 -3.50 0.69
CA HIS A 98 -2.22 -4.95 0.78
C HIS A 98 -1.83 -5.37 2.19
N ILE A 99 -0.90 -4.64 2.84
CA ILE A 99 -0.54 -4.87 4.24
C ILE A 99 -1.76 -4.68 5.15
N GLN A 100 -2.55 -3.62 4.96
CA GLN A 100 -3.77 -3.41 5.75
C GLN A 100 -4.77 -4.57 5.58
N ALA A 101 -5.00 -5.02 4.34
CA ALA A 101 -5.88 -6.16 4.09
C ALA A 101 -5.32 -7.45 4.71
N ALA A 102 -4.01 -7.66 4.66
CA ALA A 102 -3.36 -8.79 5.30
C ALA A 102 -3.54 -8.78 6.82
N ILE A 103 -3.45 -7.61 7.45
CA ILE A 103 -3.71 -7.42 8.88
C ILE A 103 -5.18 -7.71 9.23
N ASP A 104 -6.11 -7.22 8.42
CA ASP A 104 -7.55 -7.34 8.70
C ASP A 104 -8.07 -8.78 8.54
N TYR A 105 -7.47 -9.56 7.62
CA TYR A 105 -7.99 -10.86 7.19
C TYR A 105 -7.05 -12.07 7.40
N GLY A 106 -5.80 -11.81 7.78
CA GLY A 106 -4.76 -12.80 8.07
C GLY A 106 -4.71 -13.23 9.54
N GLU A 107 -3.54 -13.73 9.97
CA GLU A 107 -3.32 -14.09 11.37
C GLU A 107 -3.21 -12.84 12.28
N PRO A 108 -3.79 -12.88 13.50
CA PRO A 108 -3.71 -11.73 14.40
C PRO A 108 -2.28 -11.39 14.80
N LEU A 109 -1.89 -10.13 14.59
CA LEU A 109 -0.60 -9.59 15.02
C LEU A 109 -0.62 -9.16 16.49
N SER A 110 0.48 -9.41 17.18
CA SER A 110 0.68 -9.03 18.59
C SER A 110 2.07 -8.43 18.87
N ARG A 111 3.01 -8.57 17.93
CA ARG A 111 4.39 -8.10 18.06
C ARG A 111 4.84 -7.32 16.84
N LEU A 112 5.76 -6.39 17.08
CA LEU A 112 6.37 -5.59 16.01
C LEU A 112 7.13 -6.46 15.00
N ASP A 113 7.80 -7.52 15.46
CA ASP A 113 8.52 -8.47 14.59
C ASP A 113 7.60 -9.17 13.58
N GLU A 114 6.37 -9.47 13.99
CA GLU A 114 5.38 -10.14 13.14
C GLU A 114 4.91 -9.19 12.04
N LEU A 115 4.66 -7.92 12.39
CA LEU A 115 4.34 -6.88 11.40
C LEU A 115 5.51 -6.63 10.44
N MET A 116 6.74 -6.56 10.95
CA MET A 116 7.92 -6.36 10.11
C MET A 116 8.15 -7.52 9.13
N ASN A 117 7.93 -8.76 9.57
CA ASN A 117 7.95 -9.94 8.70
C ASN A 117 6.84 -9.89 7.64
N LEU A 118 5.63 -9.48 8.02
CA LEU A 118 4.53 -9.32 7.08
C LEU A 118 4.86 -8.28 6.00
N VAL A 119 5.45 -7.15 6.40
CA VAL A 119 5.87 -6.08 5.47
C VAL A 119 7.03 -6.53 4.58
N ALA A 120 8.00 -7.28 5.11
CA ALA A 120 9.12 -7.82 4.35
C ALA A 120 8.68 -8.83 3.27
N GLN A 121 7.49 -9.41 3.41
CA GLN A 121 6.92 -10.42 2.51
C GLN A 121 5.67 -9.88 1.78
N ALA A 122 5.59 -8.56 1.56
CA ALA A 122 4.42 -7.91 0.96
C ALA A 122 4.03 -8.50 -0.40
N ASP A 123 5.01 -8.90 -1.21
CA ASP A 123 4.85 -9.49 -2.53
C ASP A 123 4.39 -10.96 -2.52
N GLU A 124 4.51 -11.64 -1.38
CA GLU A 124 4.03 -13.01 -1.18
C GLU A 124 2.61 -13.08 -0.61
N LEU A 125 2.03 -11.94 -0.25
CA LEU A 125 0.70 -11.89 0.32
C LEU A 125 -0.34 -12.42 -0.68
N PRO A 126 -1.35 -13.18 -0.23
CA PRO A 126 -2.47 -13.57 -1.07
C PRO A 126 -3.47 -12.42 -1.25
N VAL A 127 -2.97 -11.21 -1.46
CA VAL A 127 -3.73 -9.98 -1.68
C VAL A 127 -3.40 -9.46 -3.08
N TYR A 128 -4.43 -9.07 -3.82
CA TYR A 128 -4.30 -8.71 -5.23
C TYR A 128 -5.13 -7.48 -5.54
N ASP A 129 -4.59 -6.59 -6.37
CA ASP A 129 -5.36 -5.48 -6.91
C ASP A 129 -6.48 -5.96 -7.82
N TYR A 130 -7.52 -5.14 -7.94
CA TYR A 130 -8.46 -5.30 -9.03
C TYR A 130 -7.81 -4.91 -10.35
N VAL A 131 -7.89 -5.80 -11.34
CA VAL A 131 -7.28 -5.61 -12.65
C VAL A 131 -8.23 -6.12 -13.72
N TYR A 132 -8.71 -5.21 -14.57
CA TYR A 132 -9.56 -5.54 -15.72
C TYR A 132 -9.47 -4.46 -16.80
N ASP A 133 -9.84 -4.81 -18.03
CA ASP A 133 -9.89 -3.89 -19.15
C ASP A 133 -10.76 -2.66 -18.83
N ASP A 134 -10.32 -1.48 -19.26
CA ASP A 134 -10.98 -0.19 -19.04
C ASP A 134 -11.10 0.32 -17.59
N MET A 135 -10.49 -0.34 -16.59
CA MET A 135 -10.65 0.08 -15.17
C MET A 135 -10.23 1.54 -14.88
N TYR A 136 -9.30 2.09 -15.66
CA TYR A 136 -8.84 3.48 -15.57
C TYR A 136 -9.57 4.46 -16.50
N VAL A 137 -10.59 4.02 -17.24
CA VAL A 137 -11.39 4.91 -18.07
C VAL A 137 -12.17 5.84 -17.16
N GLU A 138 -11.97 7.14 -17.35
CA GLU A 138 -12.65 8.19 -16.56
C GLU A 138 -14.00 8.56 -17.16
N ASP A 139 -14.96 8.85 -16.28
CA ASP A 139 -16.19 9.55 -16.63
C ASP A 139 -15.99 11.07 -16.78
N GLN A 140 -17.09 11.77 -17.08
CA GLN A 140 -17.11 13.24 -17.18
C GLN A 140 -16.84 13.99 -15.86
N TRP A 141 -16.74 13.29 -14.73
CA TRP A 141 -16.41 13.81 -13.40
C TRP A 141 -14.99 13.41 -12.96
N HIS A 142 -14.17 12.85 -13.86
CA HIS A 142 -12.83 12.35 -13.56
C HIS A 142 -12.81 11.25 -12.51
N LYS A 143 -13.83 10.39 -12.51
CA LYS A 143 -13.85 9.16 -11.75
C LYS A 143 -13.64 7.97 -12.67
N THR A 144 -12.65 7.15 -12.32
CA THR A 144 -12.34 5.90 -13.04
C THR A 144 -13.45 4.86 -12.83
N CYS A 145 -13.53 3.89 -13.72
CA CYS A 145 -14.41 2.73 -13.53
C CYS A 145 -14.12 2.02 -12.19
N LEU A 146 -12.85 1.86 -11.83
CA LEU A 146 -12.43 1.27 -10.56
C LEU A 146 -13.02 2.01 -9.34
N GLU A 147 -12.97 3.35 -9.34
CA GLU A 147 -13.51 4.17 -8.24
C GLU A 147 -15.04 4.23 -8.21
N ARG A 148 -15.70 4.02 -9.36
CA ARG A 148 -17.17 4.05 -9.46
C ARG A 148 -17.81 2.74 -9.06
N SER A 149 -17.15 1.63 -9.38
CA SER A 149 -17.67 0.31 -9.13
C SER A 149 -17.53 -0.09 -7.66
N THR A 150 -18.43 -0.99 -7.23
CA THR A 150 -18.30 -1.61 -5.92
C THR A 150 -17.13 -2.59 -5.89
N PRO A 151 -16.58 -2.93 -4.71
CA PRO A 151 -15.59 -4.02 -4.60
C PRO A 151 -16.07 -5.33 -5.25
N GLN A 152 -17.37 -5.64 -5.13
CA GLN A 152 -17.98 -6.82 -5.75
C GLN A 152 -17.91 -6.78 -7.27
N GLU A 153 -18.25 -5.64 -7.88
CA GLU A 153 -18.16 -5.45 -9.33
C GLU A 153 -16.72 -5.50 -9.79
N ASN A 154 -15.82 -4.78 -9.12
CA ASN A 154 -14.38 -4.77 -9.43
C ASN A 154 -13.80 -6.19 -9.40
N TYR A 155 -14.16 -6.98 -8.39
CA TYR A 155 -13.78 -8.38 -8.33
C TYR A 155 -14.39 -9.21 -9.47
N ALA A 156 -15.67 -9.02 -9.77
CA ALA A 156 -16.34 -9.77 -10.82
C ALA A 156 -15.72 -9.48 -12.20
N TYR A 157 -15.44 -8.21 -12.51
CA TYR A 157 -14.72 -7.83 -13.72
C TYR A 157 -13.32 -8.45 -13.74
N THR A 158 -12.56 -8.33 -12.66
CA THR A 158 -11.22 -8.93 -12.54
C THR A 158 -11.24 -10.44 -12.78
N ALA A 159 -12.19 -11.15 -12.17
CA ALA A 159 -12.29 -12.60 -12.27
C ALA A 159 -12.75 -13.09 -13.66
N LEU A 160 -13.48 -12.25 -14.40
CA LEU A 160 -14.07 -12.59 -15.70
C LEU A 160 -13.28 -12.01 -16.88
N ASP A 161 -12.38 -11.05 -16.66
CA ASP A 161 -11.65 -10.29 -17.69
C ASP A 161 -11.01 -11.22 -18.75
N GLY A 162 -10.32 -12.26 -18.30
CA GLY A 162 -9.67 -13.24 -19.18
C GLY A 162 -10.58 -14.33 -19.77
N ASP A 163 -11.85 -14.41 -19.37
CA ASP A 163 -12.78 -15.46 -19.83
C ASP A 163 -13.43 -15.06 -21.18
N SER A 164 -12.72 -15.34 -22.26
CA SER A 164 -13.21 -15.03 -23.62
C SER A 164 -14.52 -15.75 -23.95
N GLU A 165 -14.76 -16.94 -23.41
CA GLU A 165 -16.01 -17.68 -23.70
C GLU A 165 -17.21 -17.03 -23.00
N PHE A 166 -17.02 -16.57 -21.76
CA PHE A 166 -18.01 -15.77 -21.05
C PHE A 166 -18.32 -14.50 -21.86
N TRP A 167 -17.33 -13.69 -22.20
CA TRP A 167 -17.57 -12.43 -22.91
C TRP A 167 -18.19 -12.64 -24.30
N ASP A 168 -17.76 -13.66 -25.06
CA ASP A 168 -18.34 -14.01 -26.36
C ASP A 168 -19.79 -14.47 -26.26
N LEU A 169 -20.18 -15.09 -25.14
CA LEU A 169 -21.55 -15.50 -24.88
C LEU A 169 -22.41 -14.30 -24.45
N MET A 170 -21.92 -13.50 -23.51
CA MET A 170 -22.65 -12.40 -22.91
C MET A 170 -22.89 -11.24 -23.89
N ASN A 171 -21.96 -11.03 -24.84
CA ASN A 171 -22.07 -10.00 -25.87
C ASN A 171 -22.93 -10.40 -27.09
N ARG A 172 -23.50 -11.61 -27.13
CA ARG A 172 -24.41 -12.00 -28.22
C ARG A 172 -25.69 -11.18 -28.20
N GLY A 173 -26.29 -11.00 -29.38
CA GLY A 173 -27.57 -10.30 -29.51
C GLY A 173 -27.50 -8.88 -28.96
N ASP A 174 -26.46 -8.12 -29.35
CA ASP A 174 -26.20 -6.75 -28.90
C ASP A 174 -26.05 -6.55 -27.37
N GLY A 175 -25.65 -7.60 -26.64
CA GLY A 175 -25.35 -7.52 -25.20
C GLY A 175 -26.58 -7.61 -24.30
N GLU A 176 -27.72 -8.09 -24.80
CA GLU A 176 -28.93 -8.28 -23.98
C GLU A 176 -28.66 -9.17 -22.75
N LEU A 177 -27.87 -10.23 -22.91
CA LEU A 177 -27.49 -11.11 -21.80
C LEU A 177 -26.58 -10.40 -20.80
N LEU A 178 -25.61 -9.64 -21.28
CA LEU A 178 -24.72 -8.83 -20.43
C LEU A 178 -25.51 -7.86 -19.55
N SER A 179 -26.51 -7.18 -20.13
CA SER A 179 -27.39 -6.27 -19.37
C SER A 179 -28.25 -6.93 -18.28
N CYS A 180 -28.38 -8.26 -18.32
CA CYS A 180 -29.09 -9.03 -17.31
C CYS A 180 -28.16 -9.63 -16.24
N PHE A 181 -26.84 -9.51 -16.42
CA PHE A 181 -25.86 -10.10 -15.51
C PHE A 181 -25.58 -9.18 -14.34
N ASP A 182 -25.76 -9.70 -13.13
CA ASP A 182 -25.53 -8.95 -11.91
C ASP A 182 -24.12 -9.22 -11.38
N PHE A 183 -23.19 -8.32 -11.71
CA PHE A 183 -21.79 -8.37 -11.30
C PHE A 183 -21.63 -8.22 -9.78
N ASN A 184 -22.48 -7.42 -9.11
CA ASN A 184 -22.47 -7.32 -7.65
C ASN A 184 -22.78 -8.68 -7.01
N SER A 185 -23.85 -9.33 -7.48
CA SER A 185 -24.23 -10.65 -6.99
C SER A 185 -23.13 -11.70 -7.20
N TYR A 186 -22.35 -11.62 -8.29
CA TYR A 186 -21.20 -12.49 -8.52
C TYR A 186 -20.14 -12.33 -7.40
N GLY A 187 -19.74 -11.09 -7.11
CA GLY A 187 -18.79 -10.79 -6.04
C GLY A 187 -19.31 -11.22 -4.66
N ASP A 188 -20.57 -10.93 -4.34
CA ASP A 188 -21.20 -11.33 -3.08
C ASP A 188 -21.23 -12.86 -2.91
N ILE A 189 -21.47 -13.61 -3.98
CA ILE A 189 -21.42 -15.08 -3.95
C ILE A 189 -19.99 -15.56 -3.66
N ALA A 190 -18.97 -14.92 -4.23
CA ALA A 190 -17.57 -15.28 -3.99
C ALA A 190 -17.17 -15.06 -2.51
N VAL A 191 -17.56 -13.94 -1.92
CA VAL A 191 -17.38 -13.66 -0.49
C VAL A 191 -18.13 -14.67 0.38
N ARG A 192 -19.41 -14.89 0.10
CA ARG A 192 -20.26 -15.81 0.88
C ARG A 192 -19.76 -17.26 0.84
N ASN A 193 -19.13 -17.66 -0.26
CA ASN A 193 -18.54 -18.99 -0.38
C ASN A 193 -17.13 -19.09 0.24
N GLY A 194 -16.62 -18.00 0.81
CA GLY A 194 -15.31 -17.93 1.45
C GLY A 194 -14.15 -18.05 0.47
N TYR A 195 -14.31 -17.58 -0.77
CA TYR A 195 -13.24 -17.59 -1.76
C TYR A 195 -12.33 -16.38 -1.59
N VAL A 196 -12.94 -15.22 -1.32
CA VAL A 196 -12.26 -13.95 -1.22
C VAL A 196 -12.85 -13.08 -0.12
N GLU A 197 -12.07 -12.10 0.33
CA GLU A 197 -12.55 -10.91 1.03
C GLU A 197 -12.28 -9.69 0.14
N LEU A 198 -13.24 -8.78 0.02
CA LEU A 198 -13.17 -7.67 -0.92
C LEU A 198 -12.91 -6.37 -0.17
N CYS A 199 -11.83 -5.68 -0.53
CA CYS A 199 -11.46 -4.37 -0.01
C CYS A 199 -11.75 -3.28 -1.04
N GLU A 200 -11.52 -2.02 -0.70
CA GLU A 200 -11.79 -0.88 -1.58
C GLU A 200 -10.99 -0.93 -2.89
N THR A 201 -9.70 -1.25 -2.81
CA THR A 201 -8.77 -1.23 -3.96
C THR A 201 -8.19 -2.60 -4.33
N CYS A 202 -8.34 -3.60 -3.46
CA CYS A 202 -7.78 -4.94 -3.63
C CYS A 202 -8.73 -6.01 -3.08
N TYR A 203 -8.38 -7.28 -3.25
CA TYR A 203 -9.06 -8.42 -2.65
C TYR A 203 -8.08 -9.43 -2.07
N VAL A 204 -8.50 -10.11 -1.00
CA VAL A 204 -7.74 -11.18 -0.36
C VAL A 204 -8.23 -12.52 -0.87
N ASN A 205 -7.35 -13.36 -1.41
CA ASN A 205 -7.64 -14.75 -1.74
C ASN A 205 -7.58 -15.61 -0.47
N LYS A 206 -8.73 -16.04 0.04
CA LYS A 206 -8.83 -16.82 1.28
C LYS A 206 -8.32 -18.26 1.16
N ARG A 207 -7.96 -18.69 -0.04
CA ARG A 207 -7.35 -20.00 -0.32
C ARG A 207 -5.86 -19.91 -0.63
N GLY A 208 -5.30 -18.70 -0.67
CA GLY A 208 -3.87 -18.51 -0.83
C GLY A 208 -3.09 -18.97 0.39
N ASP A 209 -1.82 -19.28 0.16
CA ASP A 209 -0.87 -19.54 1.24
C ASP A 209 -0.47 -18.20 1.87
N TRP A 210 -0.46 -18.14 3.20
CA TRP A 210 -0.05 -16.95 3.94
C TRP A 210 1.41 -17.10 4.37
N PRO A 211 2.23 -16.06 4.21
CA PRO A 211 3.61 -16.11 4.67
C PRO A 211 3.68 -16.24 6.20
N PRO A 212 4.69 -16.95 6.74
CA PRO A 212 4.90 -17.02 8.18
C PRO A 212 5.30 -15.66 8.75
N LEU A 213 4.81 -15.37 9.96
CA LEU A 213 5.08 -14.11 10.66
C LEU A 213 6.45 -14.07 11.36
N ASP A 214 7.23 -15.14 11.25
CA ASP A 214 8.53 -15.32 11.88
C ASP A 214 9.60 -15.93 10.95
N GLU A 215 9.45 -15.73 9.62
CA GLU A 215 10.40 -16.22 8.61
C GLU A 215 11.80 -15.66 8.84
N TYR A 216 11.88 -14.34 8.99
CA TYR A 216 13.14 -13.60 9.06
C TYR A 216 13.39 -13.09 10.49
N PRO A 217 14.62 -13.28 11.02
CA PRO A 217 15.02 -12.64 12.25
C PRO A 217 15.12 -11.12 12.07
N PHE A 218 14.97 -10.38 13.17
CA PHE A 218 15.00 -8.92 13.15
C PHE A 218 16.28 -8.36 12.52
N GLU A 219 17.43 -8.94 12.83
CA GLU A 219 18.73 -8.47 12.33
C GLU A 219 18.83 -8.54 10.80
N GLU A 220 18.25 -9.58 10.18
CA GLU A 220 18.21 -9.73 8.73
C GLU A 220 17.34 -8.67 8.09
N ILE A 221 16.10 -8.50 8.60
CA ILE A 221 15.20 -7.43 8.14
C ILE A 221 15.86 -6.05 8.29
N ALA A 222 16.49 -5.80 9.45
CA ALA A 222 17.10 -4.52 9.76
C ALA A 222 18.28 -4.19 8.83
N ASP A 223 19.19 -5.14 8.61
CA ASP A 223 20.36 -4.95 7.77
C ASP A 223 19.98 -4.70 6.30
N GLU A 224 19.04 -5.48 5.76
CA GLU A 224 18.58 -5.34 4.38
C GLU A 224 17.80 -4.04 4.17
N THR A 225 16.83 -3.75 5.04
CA THR A 225 16.03 -2.52 4.99
C THR A 225 16.91 -1.28 5.09
N LEU A 226 17.88 -1.27 6.02
CA LEU A 226 18.78 -0.13 6.20
C LEU A 226 19.66 0.10 4.97
N ALA A 227 20.17 -0.97 4.36
CA ALA A 227 20.99 -0.89 3.17
C ALA A 227 20.19 -0.32 1.98
N GLU A 228 18.95 -0.78 1.80
CA GLU A 228 18.06 -0.27 0.75
C GLU A 228 17.66 1.20 1.00
N TRP A 229 17.26 1.54 2.23
CA TRP A 229 16.84 2.89 2.60
C TRP A 229 17.97 3.91 2.43
N ARG A 230 19.18 3.59 2.88
CA ARG A 230 20.38 4.44 2.63
C ARG A 230 20.66 4.56 1.13
N GLY A 231 20.45 3.49 0.37
CA GLY A 231 20.58 3.47 -1.09
C GLY A 231 19.58 4.38 -1.81
N ALA A 232 18.31 4.37 -1.41
CA ALA A 232 17.26 5.23 -1.92
C ALA A 232 17.53 6.71 -1.60
N ARG A 233 17.82 7.02 -0.33
CA ARG A 233 18.16 8.39 0.13
C ARG A 233 19.38 8.97 -0.59
N GLY A 234 20.37 8.13 -0.89
CA GLY A 234 21.56 8.52 -1.67
C GLY A 234 21.24 8.89 -3.13
N LYS A 235 20.22 8.25 -3.74
CA LYS A 235 19.73 8.59 -5.08
C LYS A 235 18.93 9.89 -5.07
N ASP A 236 18.06 10.11 -4.08
CA ASP A 236 17.28 11.35 -3.95
C ASP A 236 18.18 12.57 -3.74
N ALA A 237 19.26 12.41 -2.97
CA ALA A 237 20.29 13.44 -2.81
C ALA A 237 21.06 13.75 -4.10
N ALA A 238 21.17 12.78 -5.02
CA ALA A 238 21.81 12.93 -6.32
C ALA A 238 20.86 13.45 -7.42
N GLU A 239 19.56 13.14 -7.33
CA GLU A 239 18.51 13.59 -8.26
C GLU A 239 17.90 14.94 -7.91
N LYS A 240 18.16 15.49 -6.70
CA LYS A 240 17.77 16.86 -6.38
C LYS A 240 18.32 17.82 -7.45
N PRO A 241 17.45 18.45 -8.27
CA PRO A 241 17.93 19.23 -9.39
C PRO A 241 18.77 20.39 -8.85
N ALA A 242 19.95 20.58 -9.43
CA ALA A 242 20.70 21.80 -9.27
C ALA A 242 19.75 22.99 -9.51
N ALA A 243 19.93 24.05 -8.71
CA ALA A 243 19.11 25.26 -8.70
C ALA A 243 18.72 25.72 -10.13
N PRO A 244 17.53 26.35 -10.30
CA PRO A 244 16.87 26.57 -11.59
C PRO A 244 17.56 27.63 -12.48
N SER A 245 18.78 27.35 -12.91
CA SER A 245 19.49 28.11 -13.94
C SER A 245 20.07 27.26 -15.07
N GLU A 246 19.99 25.93 -15.03
CA GLU A 246 20.72 25.10 -16.02
C GLU A 246 19.92 24.06 -16.84
N ILE A 247 18.59 23.92 -16.66
CA ILE A 247 17.79 23.03 -17.53
C ILE A 247 16.73 23.85 -18.28
N ALA A 248 17.19 24.60 -19.27
CA ALA A 248 16.34 25.21 -20.28
C ALA A 248 16.84 24.78 -21.66
N TYR A 249 16.58 23.52 -22.05
CA TYR A 249 16.33 23.07 -23.43
C TYR A 249 16.33 21.53 -23.48
N ALA A 250 15.16 20.92 -23.69
CA ALA A 250 14.95 19.69 -24.50
C ALA A 250 13.72 18.90 -24.02
N ALA A 251 12.54 19.25 -24.53
CA ALA A 251 11.43 18.29 -24.71
C ALA A 251 10.39 18.90 -25.67
N SER A 252 10.72 18.92 -26.96
CA SER A 252 9.73 19.15 -28.04
C SER A 252 9.91 18.12 -29.16
N ALA A 253 10.26 16.88 -28.80
CA ALA A 253 10.55 15.86 -29.81
C ALA A 253 10.14 14.44 -29.35
N ILE A 254 8.90 14.27 -28.88
CA ILE A 254 8.19 12.98 -28.94
C ILE A 254 6.72 13.27 -29.31
N ALA A 255 6.54 13.78 -30.53
CA ALA A 255 5.24 13.95 -31.18
C ALA A 255 5.40 13.69 -32.67
N ALA A 256 5.87 12.48 -33.01
CA ALA A 256 5.83 11.89 -34.35
C ALA A 256 6.27 10.42 -34.21
N LEU A 257 5.59 9.50 -34.89
CA LEU A 257 5.66 8.02 -34.81
C LEU A 257 4.67 7.49 -33.76
N SER A 258 3.49 6.97 -34.08
CA SER A 258 3.11 6.16 -35.24
C SER A 258 1.61 6.31 -35.56
N ALA A 259 1.31 6.61 -36.81
CA ALA A 259 0.03 6.37 -37.46
C ALA A 259 0.17 5.15 -38.39
N ASP A 260 -0.96 4.50 -38.69
CA ASP A 260 -1.20 3.32 -39.56
C ASP A 260 -0.77 1.95 -39.01
N ASP A 261 -1.52 0.85 -39.20
CA ASP A 261 -2.95 0.59 -39.48
C ASP A 261 -3.11 -0.95 -39.40
N GLY A 262 -4.23 -1.47 -38.88
CA GLY A 262 -4.46 -2.90 -38.76
C GLY A 262 -5.91 -3.26 -38.45
N ALA A 263 -6.68 -3.50 -39.51
CA ALA A 263 -8.14 -3.68 -39.57
C ALA A 263 -8.72 -4.94 -38.89
N GLY A 264 -8.18 -5.35 -37.73
CA GLY A 264 -8.81 -6.29 -36.79
C GLY A 264 -9.09 -5.66 -35.41
N GLY A 265 -8.58 -4.45 -35.16
CA GLY A 265 -8.79 -3.73 -33.89
C GLY A 265 -10.13 -2.99 -33.81
N THR A 266 -10.85 -2.82 -34.90
CA THR A 266 -12.07 -2.01 -34.95
C THR A 266 -13.28 -2.71 -34.31
N GLU A 267 -13.42 -4.03 -34.46
CA GLU A 267 -14.50 -4.80 -33.82
C GLU A 267 -14.26 -5.00 -32.31
N ARG A 268 -13.00 -5.17 -31.88
CA ARG A 268 -12.65 -5.12 -30.44
C ARG A 268 -12.90 -3.74 -29.86
N ARG A 269 -12.48 -2.66 -30.53
CA ARG A 269 -12.72 -1.28 -30.06
C ARG A 269 -14.21 -0.91 -30.02
N GLU A 270 -15.05 -1.45 -30.91
CA GLU A 270 -16.50 -1.25 -30.85
C GLU A 270 -17.18 -2.11 -29.77
N ALA A 271 -16.69 -3.32 -29.48
CA ALA A 271 -17.19 -4.13 -28.36
C ALA A 271 -16.77 -3.57 -26.99
N VAL A 272 -15.50 -3.15 -26.87
CA VAL A 272 -14.91 -2.51 -25.68
C VAL A 272 -15.55 -1.15 -25.42
N GLY A 273 -15.74 -0.33 -26.47
CA GLY A 273 -16.49 0.93 -26.35
C GLY A 273 -17.96 0.75 -25.95
N ARG A 274 -18.57 -0.42 -26.21
CA ARG A 274 -19.92 -0.75 -25.73
C ARG A 274 -19.93 -1.24 -24.28
N ALA A 275 -18.90 -1.95 -23.83
CA ALA A 275 -18.74 -2.36 -22.43
C ALA A 275 -18.52 -1.13 -21.54
N ALA A 276 -17.61 -0.22 -21.90
CA ALA A 276 -17.44 1.06 -21.23
C ALA A 276 -18.73 1.91 -21.26
N ALA A 277 -19.45 1.95 -22.38
CA ALA A 277 -20.73 2.67 -22.48
C ALA A 277 -21.89 2.00 -21.70
N MET A 278 -21.83 0.69 -21.43
CA MET A 278 -22.77 -0.02 -20.54
C MET A 278 -22.41 0.21 -19.07
N MET A 279 -21.11 0.16 -18.70
CA MET A 279 -20.64 0.57 -17.38
C MET A 279 -21.13 1.99 -17.04
N PHE A 280 -21.03 2.94 -17.97
CA PHE A 280 -21.54 4.30 -17.76
C PHE A 280 -23.07 4.45 -17.76
N ARG A 281 -23.84 3.44 -18.18
CA ARG A 281 -25.32 3.46 -18.12
C ARG A 281 -25.86 3.06 -16.75
N ASP A 282 -25.16 2.21 -16.00
CA ASP A 282 -25.61 1.74 -14.69
C ASP A 282 -25.21 2.68 -13.53
N ILE A 283 -24.36 3.69 -13.81
CA ILE A 283 -23.81 4.64 -12.82
C ILE A 283 -24.61 5.98 -12.74
N ASN A 284 -25.74 6.13 -13.47
CA ASN A 284 -26.64 7.31 -13.41
C ASN A 284 -28.04 7.01 -12.88
#